data_AF-A0A6A5UYJ0-F1
#
_entry.id   AF-A0A6A5UYJ0-F1
#
_cell.length_a   1.000
_cell.length_b   1.000
_cell.length_c   1.000
_cell.angle_alpha   90.00
_cell.angle_beta   90.00
_cell.angle_gamma   90.00
#
_symmetry.space_group_name_H-M   'P 1'
#
loop_
_entity.id
_entity.type
_entity.pdbx_description
1 polymer ?
#
loop_
_entity_poly.entity_id
_entity_poly.type
_entity_poly.pdbx_seq_one_letter_code
_entity_poly.pdbx_strand_id
1 'polypeptide(L)'
;MLIGYTHGQNRGFIHQLGDGQNRLNDPTLPNGNFTYTRGPNGNGIVDDHGRGCIITPGLTKQFQCDEGVKPELGFEVGCNGTLMYRGSVDFWACAVNDQGVTNVYVEPVLHQKKCTYVNLMATPANTTSTANVPKPSPSQPHGNKSPAYGCPHDLKGDFEWPRIIHPLDRAHPNKVVPELKNGLVLDDEFCQLYTFQVNPSWRAKRCSLIWLFPDEEDIEHPSYLFSTESNSSALLEFWHVDKPSLLNSTWNSVGPSKIVSVGPVGPGFSYNAKTWQCSASELQRFVVCGRHFALLYYQQLIPNPIGLFLRAC
;
A
#
# COMPACT_ATOMS: atom_id res chain seq x y z
N MET A 1 8.97 9.38 -16.39
CA MET A 1 9.79 8.21 -15.99
C MET A 1 8.91 7.19 -15.30
N LEU A 2 9.36 5.94 -15.21
CA LEU A 2 8.70 4.89 -14.41
C LEU A 2 9.60 4.47 -13.25
N ILE A 3 9.00 4.25 -12.08
CA ILE A 3 9.67 3.76 -10.88
C ILE A 3 9.03 2.42 -10.50
N GLY A 4 9.85 1.38 -10.30
CA GLY A 4 9.42 0.09 -9.82
C GLY A 4 9.67 -0.08 -8.32
N TYR A 5 8.71 -0.71 -7.64
CA TYR A 5 8.76 -1.06 -6.22
C TYR A 5 8.62 -2.59 -6.08
N THR A 6 9.72 -3.29 -5.82
CA THR A 6 9.70 -4.77 -5.69
C THR A 6 9.34 -5.24 -4.27
N HIS A 7 8.76 -6.43 -4.15
CA HIS A 7 8.57 -7.09 -2.85
C HIS A 7 9.94 -7.41 -2.22
N GLY A 8 10.27 -6.76 -1.11
CA GLY A 8 11.62 -6.77 -0.52
C GLY A 8 12.40 -5.45 -0.65
N GLN A 9 11.75 -4.37 -1.12
CA GLN A 9 12.13 -2.97 -0.86
C GLN A 9 13.31 -2.40 -1.63
N ASN A 10 13.49 -2.81 -2.88
CA ASN A 10 14.30 -2.05 -3.83
C ASN A 10 13.43 -1.11 -4.66
N ARG A 11 13.55 0.20 -4.42
CA ARG A 11 13.08 1.25 -5.33
C ARG A 11 14.05 1.35 -6.50
N GLY A 12 13.55 1.18 -7.70
CA GLY A 12 14.35 1.25 -8.92
C GLY A 12 13.73 2.13 -9.98
N PHE A 13 14.56 2.85 -10.74
CA PHE A 13 14.08 3.41 -11.99
C PHE A 13 13.96 2.31 -13.04
N ILE A 14 12.99 2.48 -13.93
CA ILE A 14 13.01 1.76 -15.20
C ILE A 14 14.04 2.45 -16.08
N HIS A 15 15.09 1.71 -16.40
CA HIS A 15 16.09 2.04 -17.40
C HIS A 15 15.76 1.36 -18.72
N GLN A 16 16.32 1.87 -19.82
CA GLN A 16 16.04 1.33 -21.13
C GLN A 16 17.33 1.02 -21.89
N LEU A 17 17.40 -0.17 -22.48
CA LEU A 17 18.45 -0.54 -23.43
C LEU A 17 18.26 0.24 -24.75
N GLY A 18 19.33 0.36 -25.53
CA GLY A 18 19.29 1.06 -26.82
C GLY A 18 18.27 0.46 -27.81
N ASP A 19 17.96 -0.82 -27.68
CA ASP A 19 16.94 -1.53 -28.49
C ASP A 19 15.51 -1.36 -27.95
N GLY A 20 15.34 -0.77 -26.75
CA GLY A 20 14.05 -0.41 -26.17
C GLY A 20 13.51 -1.37 -25.11
N GLN A 21 14.28 -2.41 -24.78
CA GLN A 21 13.99 -3.27 -23.63
C GLN A 21 14.09 -2.50 -22.30
N ASN A 22 13.05 -2.64 -21.46
CA ASN A 22 13.01 -2.04 -20.13
C ASN A 22 13.69 -2.94 -19.08
N ARG A 23 14.51 -2.33 -18.22
CA ARG A 23 15.21 -2.95 -17.09
C ARG A 23 14.93 -2.18 -15.82
N LEU A 24 14.64 -2.88 -14.73
CA LEU A 24 14.57 -2.30 -13.40
C LEU A 24 15.91 -2.49 -12.69
N ASN A 25 16.38 -1.45 -11.99
CA ASN A 25 17.62 -1.44 -11.20
C ASN A 25 18.92 -1.64 -12.00
N ASP A 26 19.01 -1.12 -13.23
CA ASP A 26 20.25 -1.14 -14.01
C ASP A 26 20.86 0.27 -14.13
N PRO A 27 21.66 0.73 -13.15
CA PRO A 27 22.22 2.08 -13.14
C PRO A 27 23.27 2.31 -14.25
N THR A 28 23.65 1.28 -15.01
CA THR A 28 24.57 1.42 -16.15
C THR A 28 23.88 1.92 -17.41
N LEU A 29 22.54 1.94 -17.41
CA LEU A 29 21.69 2.34 -18.52
C LEU A 29 21.02 3.70 -18.24
N PRO A 30 20.67 4.47 -19.28
CA PRO A 30 19.87 5.68 -19.11
C PRO A 30 18.47 5.35 -18.58
N ASN A 31 17.87 6.28 -17.84
CA ASN A 31 16.47 6.16 -17.41
C ASN A 31 15.56 6.12 -18.65
N GLY A 32 14.57 5.23 -18.62
CA GLY A 32 13.50 5.20 -19.60
C GLY A 32 12.58 6.41 -19.42
N ASN A 33 12.38 7.16 -20.50
CA ASN A 33 11.43 8.25 -20.56
C ASN A 33 10.21 7.79 -21.35
N PHE A 34 9.04 7.98 -20.75
CA PHE A 34 7.79 7.43 -21.25
C PHE A 34 6.76 8.54 -21.34
N THR A 35 6.02 8.55 -22.45
CA THR A 35 4.87 9.41 -22.67
C THR A 35 3.61 8.55 -22.69
N TYR A 36 2.68 8.85 -21.79
CA TYR A 36 1.37 8.22 -21.77
C TYR A 36 0.51 8.80 -22.90
N THR A 37 0.07 7.95 -23.83
CA THR A 37 -0.75 8.36 -24.96
C THR A 37 -2.22 8.09 -24.67
N ARG A 38 -3.07 9.10 -24.87
CA ARG A 38 -4.53 8.98 -24.77
C ARG A 38 -5.14 8.97 -26.16
N GLY A 39 -5.97 7.98 -26.44
CA GLY A 39 -6.59 7.81 -27.75
C GLY A 39 -8.06 7.42 -27.66
N PRO A 40 -8.86 7.71 -28.71
CA PRO A 40 -10.29 7.37 -28.74
C PRO A 40 -10.56 5.86 -28.69
N ASN A 41 -9.54 5.03 -28.99
CA ASN A 41 -9.65 3.57 -29.01
C ASN A 41 -8.95 2.91 -27.81
N GLY A 42 -8.43 3.68 -26.86
CA GLY A 42 -7.66 3.20 -25.71
C GLY A 42 -6.36 3.97 -25.52
N ASN A 43 -5.69 3.66 -24.43
CA ASN A 43 -4.46 4.34 -24.00
C ASN A 43 -3.24 3.42 -24.12
N GLY A 44 -2.08 4.00 -24.35
CA GLY A 44 -0.81 3.28 -24.51
C GLY A 44 0.38 4.08 -23.98
N ILE A 45 1.58 3.57 -24.21
CA ILE A 45 2.84 4.24 -23.82
C ILE A 45 3.78 4.26 -25.02
N VAL A 46 4.42 5.40 -25.26
CA VAL A 46 5.57 5.52 -26.17
C VAL A 46 6.80 5.96 -25.38
N ASP A 47 7.99 5.53 -25.78
CA ASP A 47 9.22 6.07 -25.20
C ASP A 47 9.67 7.37 -25.88
N ASP A 48 10.77 7.95 -25.40
CA ASP A 48 11.36 9.20 -25.92
C ASP A 48 11.99 9.07 -27.31
N HIS A 49 12.19 7.85 -27.80
CA HIS A 49 12.59 7.55 -29.17
C HIS A 49 11.39 7.33 -30.10
N GLY A 50 10.16 7.47 -29.57
CA GLY A 50 8.92 7.32 -30.33
C GLY A 50 8.52 5.86 -30.57
N ARG A 51 9.16 4.90 -29.89
CA ARG A 51 8.81 3.47 -29.99
C ARG A 51 7.57 3.17 -29.18
N GLY A 52 6.66 2.38 -29.74
CA GLY A 52 5.48 1.92 -29.03
C GLY A 52 5.85 0.86 -28.00
N CYS A 53 5.42 1.06 -26.76
CA CYS A 53 5.58 0.06 -25.72
C CYS A 53 4.49 -1.01 -25.81
N ILE A 54 4.92 -2.26 -25.66
CA ILE A 54 4.12 -3.46 -25.85
C ILE A 54 4.34 -4.46 -24.71
N ILE A 55 3.46 -5.46 -24.65
CA ILE A 55 3.72 -6.71 -23.94
C ILE A 55 4.14 -7.75 -24.98
N THR A 56 5.35 -8.31 -24.84
CA THR A 56 5.86 -9.23 -25.86
C THR A 56 4.93 -10.43 -26.08
N PRO A 57 4.73 -10.86 -27.35
CA PRO A 57 3.94 -12.04 -27.65
C PRO A 57 4.67 -13.32 -27.18
N GLY A 58 3.93 -14.42 -27.10
CA GLY A 58 4.47 -15.70 -26.63
C GLY A 58 4.53 -15.81 -25.10
N LEU A 59 5.50 -16.57 -24.59
CA LEU A 59 5.60 -16.97 -23.18
C LEU A 59 6.26 -15.93 -22.28
N THR A 60 6.87 -14.89 -22.85
CA THR A 60 7.75 -13.99 -22.10
C THR A 60 7.12 -12.65 -21.75
N LYS A 61 5.84 -12.38 -22.06
CA LYS A 61 5.01 -11.20 -21.67
C LYS A 61 5.73 -9.99 -21.05
N GLN A 62 6.77 -9.53 -21.72
CA GLN A 62 7.71 -8.55 -21.20
C GLN A 62 7.21 -7.17 -21.57
N PHE A 63 7.25 -6.24 -20.64
CA PHE A 63 7.01 -4.84 -20.91
C PHE A 63 8.26 -4.21 -21.53
N GLN A 64 8.21 -3.87 -22.82
CA GLN A 64 9.32 -3.24 -23.57
C GLN A 64 8.78 -2.29 -24.64
N CYS A 65 9.64 -1.51 -25.30
CA CYS A 65 9.23 -0.61 -26.38
C CYS A 65 10.02 -0.89 -27.64
N ASP A 66 9.34 -1.25 -28.73
CA ASP A 66 9.97 -1.83 -29.92
C ASP A 66 9.95 -0.86 -31.11
N GLU A 67 11.03 -0.83 -31.88
CA GLU A 67 11.16 0.04 -33.05
C GLU A 67 10.14 -0.30 -34.14
N GLY A 68 9.48 0.74 -34.68
CA GLY A 68 8.45 0.59 -35.71
C GLY A 68 7.12 -0.01 -35.24
N VAL A 69 6.97 -0.28 -33.93
CA VAL A 69 5.74 -0.84 -33.35
C VAL A 69 4.86 0.27 -32.80
N LYS A 70 3.54 0.16 -33.02
CA LYS A 70 2.56 1.06 -32.41
C LYS A 70 2.38 0.72 -30.93
N PRO A 71 2.13 1.72 -30.05
CA PRO A 71 1.90 1.45 -28.64
C PRO A 71 0.73 0.49 -28.46
N GLU A 72 0.95 -0.58 -27.70
CA GLU A 72 -0.12 -1.50 -27.36
C GLU A 72 -1.14 -0.80 -26.43
N LEU A 73 -2.40 -1.13 -26.62
CA LEU A 73 -3.50 -0.58 -25.83
C LEU A 73 -3.71 -1.34 -24.53
N GLY A 74 -4.28 -0.65 -23.55
CA GLY A 74 -4.65 -1.21 -22.25
C GLY A 74 -3.71 -0.78 -21.12
N PHE A 75 -2.73 0.07 -21.39
CA PHE A 75 -1.99 0.74 -20.33
C PHE A 75 -2.82 1.87 -19.72
N GLU A 76 -2.89 1.92 -18.40
CA GLU A 76 -3.58 2.95 -17.66
C GLU A 76 -2.67 3.56 -16.61
N VAL A 77 -2.68 4.89 -16.49
CA VAL A 77 -2.02 5.58 -15.39
C VAL A 77 -3.12 6.14 -14.50
N GLY A 78 -3.25 5.56 -13.30
CA GLY A 78 -4.20 6.01 -12.30
C GLY A 78 -3.90 7.45 -11.85
N CYS A 79 -4.87 8.10 -11.20
CA CYS A 79 -4.71 9.47 -10.69
C CYS A 79 -3.56 9.61 -9.68
N ASN A 80 -3.17 8.51 -9.02
CA ASN A 80 -2.03 8.40 -8.11
C ASN A 80 -0.70 8.07 -8.80
N GLY A 81 -0.66 8.03 -10.14
CA GLY A 81 0.51 7.70 -10.93
C GLY A 81 0.77 6.19 -11.09
N THR A 82 -0.03 5.30 -10.49
CA THR A 82 0.15 3.86 -10.66
C THR A 82 -0.08 3.43 -12.11
N LEU A 83 0.89 2.70 -12.66
CA LEU A 83 0.76 2.09 -13.97
C LEU A 83 0.01 0.76 -13.85
N MET A 84 -0.97 0.56 -14.72
CA MET A 84 -1.78 -0.65 -14.83
C MET A 84 -1.75 -1.15 -16.26
N TYR A 85 -1.91 -2.45 -16.45
CA TYR A 85 -2.14 -3.06 -17.76
C TYR A 85 -3.42 -3.91 -17.70
N ARG A 86 -4.40 -3.54 -18.53
CA ARG A 86 -5.74 -4.16 -18.61
C ARG A 86 -6.42 -4.30 -17.25
N GLY A 87 -6.35 -3.23 -16.45
CA GLY A 87 -6.95 -3.17 -15.11
C GLY A 87 -6.14 -3.88 -14.01
N SER A 88 -4.99 -4.48 -14.34
CA SER A 88 -4.10 -5.11 -13.37
C SER A 88 -2.92 -4.20 -13.02
N VAL A 89 -2.60 -4.10 -11.73
CA VAL A 89 -1.35 -3.51 -11.22
C VAL A 89 -0.21 -4.52 -11.15
N ASP A 90 -0.49 -5.80 -11.46
CA ASP A 90 0.45 -6.88 -11.26
C ASP A 90 1.53 -6.89 -12.35
N PHE A 91 2.72 -6.43 -11.96
CA PHE A 91 3.95 -6.66 -12.73
C PHE A 91 4.91 -7.55 -11.95
N TRP A 92 5.85 -8.15 -12.68
CA TRP A 92 6.84 -9.07 -12.15
C TRP A 92 8.23 -8.66 -12.61
N ALA A 93 9.17 -8.56 -11.68
CA ALA A 93 10.58 -8.31 -11.91
C ALA A 93 11.36 -9.63 -11.81
N CYS A 94 11.87 -10.14 -12.93
CA CYS A 94 12.67 -11.37 -12.95
C CYS A 94 14.15 -11.10 -13.27
N ALA A 95 15.03 -11.72 -12.50
CA ALA A 95 16.47 -11.50 -12.55
C ALA A 95 17.06 -11.83 -13.92
N VAL A 96 17.82 -10.89 -14.47
CA VAL A 96 18.63 -11.06 -15.69
C VAL A 96 20.00 -11.63 -15.31
N ASN A 97 20.52 -11.18 -14.17
CA ASN A 97 21.80 -11.58 -13.62
C ASN A 97 21.72 -11.62 -12.07
N ASP A 98 22.81 -12.04 -11.42
CA ASP A 98 22.87 -12.06 -9.95
C ASP A 98 23.18 -10.68 -9.32
N GLN A 99 23.23 -9.60 -10.12
CA GLN A 99 23.51 -8.23 -9.67
C GLN A 99 22.25 -7.42 -9.35
N GLY A 100 21.06 -8.05 -9.37
CA GLY A 100 19.79 -7.39 -9.03
C GLY A 100 19.12 -6.64 -10.18
N VAL A 101 19.69 -6.71 -11.39
CA VAL A 101 19.05 -6.20 -12.62
C VAL A 101 17.93 -7.15 -13.04
N THR A 102 16.74 -6.60 -13.28
CA THR A 102 15.56 -7.40 -13.62
C THR A 102 14.85 -6.88 -14.87
N ASN A 103 14.30 -7.79 -15.67
CA ASN A 103 13.28 -7.47 -16.67
C ASN A 103 11.91 -7.32 -16.01
N VAL A 104 11.00 -6.58 -16.64
CA VAL A 104 9.63 -6.39 -16.12
C VAL A 104 8.61 -7.08 -17.02
N TYR A 105 7.68 -7.79 -16.39
CA TYR A 105 6.69 -8.66 -17.03
C TYR A 105 5.29 -8.39 -16.47
N VAL A 106 4.23 -8.74 -17.20
CA VAL A 106 2.84 -8.70 -16.66
C VAL A 106 2.38 -10.04 -16.07
N GLU A 107 3.18 -11.09 -16.24
CA GLU A 107 3.00 -12.39 -15.58
C GLU A 107 4.36 -12.98 -15.20
N PRO A 108 4.47 -13.85 -14.18
CA PRO A 108 5.75 -14.41 -13.79
C PRO A 108 6.25 -15.38 -14.86
N VAL A 109 7.55 -15.31 -15.18
CA VAL A 109 8.15 -16.22 -16.16
C VAL A 109 8.27 -17.63 -15.58
N LEU A 110 7.64 -18.60 -16.25
CA LEU A 110 7.67 -20.00 -15.84
C LEU A 110 9.11 -20.53 -15.78
N HIS A 111 9.42 -21.25 -14.70
CA HIS A 111 10.73 -21.87 -14.41
C HIS A 111 11.88 -20.88 -14.13
N GLN A 112 11.63 -19.57 -14.11
CA GLN A 112 12.63 -18.60 -13.66
C GLN A 112 12.51 -18.40 -12.15
N LYS A 113 13.52 -18.86 -11.42
CA LYS A 113 13.62 -18.64 -9.97
C LYS A 113 13.90 -17.15 -9.71
N LYS A 114 13.42 -16.61 -8.58
CA LYS A 114 13.61 -15.22 -8.13
C LYS A 114 12.83 -14.14 -8.91
N CYS A 115 11.75 -14.48 -9.62
CA CYS A 115 10.77 -13.47 -10.02
C CYS A 115 10.08 -12.90 -8.78
N THR A 116 10.07 -11.58 -8.67
CA THR A 116 9.43 -10.86 -7.56
C THR A 116 8.32 -9.97 -8.10
N TYR A 117 7.30 -9.72 -7.29
CA TYR A 117 6.27 -8.76 -7.65
C TYR A 117 6.85 -7.34 -7.70
N VAL A 118 6.40 -6.52 -8.66
CA VAL A 118 6.77 -5.10 -8.76
C VAL A 118 5.54 -4.24 -9.07
N ASN A 119 5.39 -3.12 -8.36
CA ASN A 119 4.45 -2.05 -8.76
C ASN A 119 5.19 -1.00 -9.56
N LEU A 120 4.64 -0.55 -10.68
CA LEU A 120 5.20 0.53 -11.50
C LEU A 120 4.44 1.84 -11.29
N MET A 121 5.14 2.94 -11.12
CA MET A 121 4.57 4.28 -10.98
C MET A 121 5.17 5.26 -11.98
N ALA A 122 4.30 6.02 -12.64
CA ALA A 122 4.65 7.12 -13.52
C ALA A 122 4.95 8.39 -12.72
N THR A 123 6.12 8.98 -12.96
CA THR A 123 6.52 10.26 -12.39
C THR A 123 6.93 11.25 -13.48
N PRO A 124 6.72 12.57 -13.28
CA PRO A 124 7.18 13.59 -14.21
C PRO A 124 8.70 13.54 -14.41
N ALA A 125 9.15 13.68 -15.67
CA ALA A 125 10.55 13.50 -16.06
C ALA A 125 11.56 14.51 -15.47
N ASN A 126 11.09 15.59 -14.84
CA ASN A 126 11.95 16.63 -14.24
C ASN A 126 12.11 16.53 -12.71
N THR A 127 11.79 15.40 -12.09
CA THR A 127 12.05 15.20 -10.66
C THR A 127 13.45 14.64 -10.42
N THR A 128 14.49 15.42 -10.75
CA THR A 128 15.74 15.32 -9.98
C THR A 128 15.46 15.90 -8.61
N SER A 129 15.07 15.08 -7.63
CA SER A 129 14.86 15.53 -6.25
C SER A 129 16.20 15.73 -5.55
N THR A 130 16.92 16.78 -5.96
CA THR A 130 17.78 17.58 -5.09
C THR A 130 17.03 18.88 -4.80
N ALA A 131 16.06 18.83 -3.89
CA ALA A 131 15.34 20.02 -3.44
C ALA A 131 15.28 20.03 -1.91
N ASN A 132 16.08 20.92 -1.34
CA ASN A 132 15.98 21.41 0.04
C ASN A 132 14.53 21.78 0.36
N VAL A 133 13.88 20.99 1.21
CA VAL A 133 12.69 21.43 1.95
C VAL A 133 13.17 22.33 3.10
N PRO A 134 12.56 23.51 3.36
CA PRO A 134 12.91 24.31 4.52
C PRO A 134 12.65 23.48 5.78
N LYS A 135 13.72 23.23 6.54
CA LYS A 135 13.71 22.60 7.85
C LYS A 135 12.57 23.15 8.72
N PRO A 136 11.57 22.35 9.14
CA PRO A 136 10.71 22.73 10.24
C PRO A 136 11.58 22.90 11.48
N SER A 137 11.35 23.98 12.21
CA SER A 137 12.05 24.28 13.47
C SER A 137 12.02 23.07 14.42
N PRO A 138 13.06 22.79 15.21
CA PRO A 138 13.09 21.61 16.08
C PRO A 138 11.93 21.68 17.07
N SER A 139 10.96 20.77 16.93
CA SER A 139 10.00 20.49 17.99
C SER A 139 10.79 20.03 19.22
N GLN A 140 10.75 20.83 20.28
CA GLN A 140 11.37 20.50 21.56
C GLN A 140 10.90 19.12 22.06
N PRO A 141 11.76 18.37 22.76
CA PRO A 141 11.35 17.13 23.42
C PRO A 141 10.40 17.50 24.56
N HIS A 142 9.10 17.32 24.35
CA HIS A 142 8.14 17.31 25.45
C HIS A 142 8.32 16.03 26.25
N GLY A 143 9.34 16.04 27.11
CA GLY A 143 9.32 15.25 28.34
C GLY A 143 8.18 15.76 29.20
N ASN A 144 7.00 15.15 29.08
CA ASN A 144 5.96 15.27 30.10
C ASN A 144 5.79 13.91 30.77
N LYS A 145 6.42 13.79 31.93
CA LYS A 145 5.97 12.87 32.98
C LYS A 145 4.58 13.33 33.42
N SER A 146 3.54 12.80 32.80
CA SER A 146 2.16 12.93 33.27
C SER A 146 1.67 11.57 33.80
N PRO A 147 0.84 11.53 34.86
CA PRO A 147 0.45 10.28 35.52
C PRO A 147 -0.37 9.39 34.59
N ALA A 148 -0.06 8.09 34.59
CA ALA A 148 -0.68 7.07 33.75
C ALA A 148 -2.18 6.88 34.05
N TYR A 149 -3.04 7.53 33.28
CA TYR A 149 -4.48 7.21 33.18
C TYR A 149 -4.83 6.91 31.72
N GLY A 150 -4.30 5.82 31.17
CA GLY A 150 -4.62 5.36 29.81
C GLY A 150 -3.72 4.22 29.35
N CYS A 151 -4.20 3.37 28.45
CA CYS A 151 -3.34 2.36 27.83
C CYS A 151 -2.25 3.08 27.01
N PRO A 152 -0.99 2.62 27.04
CA PRO A 152 0.01 3.16 26.13
C PRO A 152 -0.32 2.75 24.67
N HIS A 153 -0.01 3.61 23.72
CA HIS A 153 -0.28 3.42 22.29
C HIS A 153 0.95 2.90 21.52
N ASP A 154 1.80 2.13 22.20
CA ASP A 154 2.93 1.39 21.63
C ASP A 154 2.67 -0.13 21.70
N LEU A 155 3.60 -0.95 21.22
CA LEU A 155 3.54 -2.42 21.33
C LEU A 155 4.44 -3.00 22.42
N LYS A 156 4.85 -2.20 23.42
CA LYS A 156 5.69 -2.65 24.54
C LYS A 156 4.85 -3.37 25.59
N GLY A 157 4.43 -4.60 25.32
CA GLY A 157 3.63 -5.43 26.22
C GLY A 157 2.86 -6.52 25.48
N ASP A 158 1.91 -7.16 26.15
CA ASP A 158 1.06 -8.19 25.52
C ASP A 158 0.16 -7.55 24.45
N PHE A 159 0.34 -7.93 23.18
CA PHE A 159 -0.49 -7.49 22.07
C PHE A 159 -0.89 -8.67 21.17
N GLU A 160 -1.97 -8.47 20.41
CA GLU A 160 -2.50 -9.39 19.41
C GLU A 160 -2.55 -8.70 18.05
N TRP A 161 -2.20 -9.49 17.05
CA TRP A 161 -2.25 -9.13 15.64
C TRP A 161 -3.61 -9.52 15.04
N PRO A 162 -4.13 -8.83 14.01
CA PRO A 162 -5.37 -9.26 13.37
C PRO A 162 -5.22 -10.66 12.75
N ARG A 163 -6.16 -11.56 13.07
CA ARG A 163 -6.23 -12.92 12.48
C ARG A 163 -6.79 -12.91 11.06
N ILE A 164 -7.65 -11.94 10.77
CA ILE A 164 -8.25 -11.72 9.44
C ILE A 164 -8.14 -10.23 9.15
N ILE A 165 -7.75 -9.93 7.91
CA ILE A 165 -7.88 -8.61 7.32
C ILE A 165 -8.58 -8.80 5.98
N HIS A 166 -9.76 -8.20 5.83
CA HIS A 166 -10.63 -8.45 4.70
C HIS A 166 -11.13 -7.13 4.09
N PRO A 167 -10.93 -6.89 2.78
CA PRO A 167 -11.40 -5.69 2.12
C PRO A 167 -12.93 -5.65 2.02
N LEU A 168 -13.50 -4.45 2.18
CA LEU A 168 -14.92 -4.16 1.99
C LEU A 168 -15.06 -3.02 0.99
N ASP A 169 -15.79 -3.27 -0.10
CA ASP A 169 -16.10 -2.27 -1.12
C ASP A 169 -17.40 -1.55 -0.74
N ARG A 170 -17.28 -0.32 -0.24
CA ARG A 170 -18.40 0.54 0.15
C ARG A 170 -19.17 1.04 -1.07
N ALA A 171 -18.49 1.26 -2.19
CA ALA A 171 -19.10 1.68 -3.45
C ALA A 171 -19.96 0.56 -4.07
N HIS A 172 -19.57 -0.71 -3.88
CA HIS A 172 -20.30 -1.90 -4.32
C HIS A 172 -20.68 -2.79 -3.13
N PRO A 173 -21.68 -2.42 -2.32
CA PRO A 173 -21.81 -2.90 -0.95
C PRO A 173 -22.23 -4.38 -0.78
N ASN A 174 -22.66 -5.03 -1.87
CA ASN A 174 -22.99 -6.45 -1.90
C ASN A 174 -21.87 -7.31 -2.53
N LYS A 175 -20.79 -6.69 -3.03
CA LYS A 175 -19.69 -7.39 -3.68
C LYS A 175 -18.79 -8.01 -2.62
N VAL A 176 -18.51 -9.31 -2.78
CA VAL A 176 -17.42 -9.95 -2.06
C VAL A 176 -16.13 -9.55 -2.75
N VAL A 177 -15.26 -8.87 -2.01
CA VAL A 177 -13.91 -8.55 -2.50
C VAL A 177 -13.01 -9.70 -2.11
N PRO A 178 -12.31 -10.34 -3.05
CA PRO A 178 -11.30 -11.34 -2.72
C PRO A 178 -10.21 -10.74 -1.83
N GLU A 179 -9.55 -11.57 -1.04
CA GLU A 179 -8.38 -11.16 -0.27
C GLU A 179 -7.35 -10.49 -1.20
N LEU A 180 -6.90 -9.30 -0.81
CA LEU A 180 -5.88 -8.59 -1.57
C LEU A 180 -4.55 -9.32 -1.38
N LYS A 181 -3.98 -9.79 -2.48
CA LYS A 181 -2.64 -10.39 -2.47
C LYS A 181 -1.55 -9.38 -2.08
N ASN A 182 -1.85 -8.09 -2.22
CA ASN A 182 -0.94 -6.97 -1.98
C ASN A 182 -1.57 -5.91 -1.10
N GLY A 183 -1.01 -5.72 0.10
CA GLY A 183 -1.33 -4.62 1.00
C GLY A 183 -2.82 -4.47 1.33
N LEU A 184 -3.11 -3.44 2.07
CA LEU A 184 -4.43 -3.09 2.56
C LEU A 184 -4.73 -1.71 2.01
N VAL A 185 -5.80 -1.58 1.24
CA VAL A 185 -6.24 -0.31 0.68
C VAL A 185 -7.27 0.31 1.60
N LEU A 186 -7.02 1.54 2.01
CA LEU A 186 -7.98 2.39 2.71
C LEU A 186 -8.12 3.70 1.95
N ASP A 187 -9.34 3.97 1.50
CA ASP A 187 -9.76 5.24 0.92
C ASP A 187 -11.27 5.45 1.21
N ASP A 188 -11.91 6.36 0.46
CA ASP A 188 -13.33 6.69 0.61
C ASP A 188 -14.27 5.55 0.14
N GLU A 189 -13.78 4.67 -0.74
CA GLU A 189 -14.54 3.58 -1.36
C GLU A 189 -14.22 2.21 -0.75
N PHE A 190 -12.98 2.00 -0.30
CA PHE A 190 -12.49 0.74 0.28
C PHE A 190 -12.21 0.88 1.77
N CYS A 191 -12.91 0.06 2.54
CA CYS A 191 -12.69 -0.14 3.97
C CYS A 191 -12.05 -1.49 4.24
N GLN A 192 -11.51 -1.68 5.45
CA GLN A 192 -10.88 -2.94 5.87
C GLN A 192 -11.52 -3.48 7.14
N LEU A 193 -11.89 -4.76 7.13
CA LEU A 193 -12.39 -5.51 8.27
C LEU A 193 -11.25 -6.25 8.95
N TYR A 194 -10.99 -5.91 10.22
CA TYR A 194 -10.02 -6.57 11.09
C TYR A 194 -10.73 -7.45 12.11
N THR A 195 -10.27 -8.68 12.26
CA THR A 195 -10.74 -9.58 13.33
C THR A 195 -9.58 -9.94 14.24
N PHE A 196 -9.75 -9.72 15.54
CA PHE A 196 -8.78 -10.03 16.58
C PHE A 196 -9.32 -11.13 17.49
N GLN A 197 -8.44 -11.98 17.99
CA GLN A 197 -8.76 -12.92 19.06
C GLN A 197 -8.16 -12.39 20.36
N VAL A 198 -9.00 -12.04 21.32
CA VAL A 198 -8.53 -11.57 22.64
C VAL A 198 -7.92 -12.74 23.40
N ASN A 199 -6.69 -12.57 23.87
CA ASN A 199 -6.04 -13.58 24.70
C ASN A 199 -6.82 -13.77 26.03
N PRO A 200 -7.23 -14.99 26.39
CA PRO A 200 -7.98 -15.23 27.63
C PRO A 200 -7.25 -14.78 28.90
N SER A 201 -5.90 -14.73 28.87
CA SER A 201 -5.08 -14.24 29.99
C SER A 201 -5.27 -12.75 30.29
N TRP A 202 -5.92 -12.00 29.39
CA TRP A 202 -6.19 -10.57 29.58
C TRP A 202 -7.48 -10.30 30.35
N ARG A 203 -8.11 -11.33 30.91
CA ARG A 203 -9.28 -11.18 31.78
C ARG A 203 -8.98 -10.19 32.91
N ALA A 204 -9.89 -9.25 33.14
CA ALA A 204 -9.77 -8.15 34.10
C ALA A 204 -8.70 -7.08 33.80
N LYS A 205 -8.02 -7.17 32.64
CA LYS A 205 -7.26 -6.06 32.05
C LYS A 205 -8.18 -5.18 31.18
N ARG A 206 -7.68 -4.02 30.77
CA ARG A 206 -8.21 -3.17 29.71
C ARG A 206 -7.60 -3.55 28.37
N CYS A 207 -8.40 -3.46 27.33
CA CYS A 207 -8.01 -3.70 25.95
C CYS A 207 -7.99 -2.36 25.21
N SER A 208 -6.95 -2.13 24.40
CA SER A 208 -6.81 -0.95 23.56
C SER A 208 -6.65 -1.34 22.10
N LEU A 209 -7.46 -0.74 21.24
CA LEU A 209 -7.27 -0.78 19.78
C LEU A 209 -6.31 0.35 19.41
N ILE A 210 -5.18 0.01 18.81
CA ILE A 210 -4.08 0.93 18.53
C ILE A 210 -3.90 1.03 17.02
N TRP A 211 -3.91 2.26 16.52
CA TRP A 211 -3.45 2.59 15.18
C TRP A 211 -2.00 3.07 15.25
N LEU A 212 -1.13 2.46 14.46
CA LEU A 212 0.28 2.83 14.34
C LEU A 212 0.56 3.24 12.90
N PHE A 213 1.13 4.42 12.72
CA PHE A 213 1.57 4.94 11.44
C PHE A 213 2.93 5.60 11.64
N PRO A 214 4.04 4.91 11.32
CA PRO A 214 5.38 5.43 11.51
C PRO A 214 5.70 6.52 10.48
N ASP A 215 6.57 7.45 10.85
CA ASP A 215 7.11 8.44 9.92
C ASP A 215 7.90 7.74 8.80
N GLU A 216 7.88 8.31 7.59
CA GLU A 216 8.62 7.74 6.45
C GLU A 216 10.13 7.64 6.75
N GLU A 217 10.66 8.60 7.50
CA GLU A 217 12.08 8.68 7.89
C GLU A 217 12.49 7.60 8.90
N ASP A 218 11.54 7.09 9.69
CA ASP A 218 11.80 6.04 10.67
C ASP A 218 11.83 4.65 10.04
N ILE A 219 11.42 4.50 8.79
CA ILE A 219 11.31 3.20 8.14
C ILE A 219 12.47 3.07 7.16
N GLU A 220 13.33 2.07 7.34
CA GLU A 220 14.50 1.81 6.45
C GLU A 220 14.12 1.60 4.96
N HIS A 221 12.82 1.58 4.65
CA HIS A 221 12.20 0.64 3.75
C HIS A 221 10.69 0.98 3.60
N PRO A 222 10.21 1.64 2.52
CA PRO A 222 8.83 2.13 2.47
C PRO A 222 7.81 0.97 2.56
N SER A 223 6.98 0.99 3.60
CA SER A 223 5.98 -0.05 3.92
C SER A 223 4.54 0.36 3.59
N TYR A 224 4.36 1.58 3.08
CA TYR A 224 3.09 2.15 2.66
C TYR A 224 3.23 3.15 1.53
N LEU A 225 2.11 3.44 0.87
CA LEU A 225 1.89 4.57 -0.02
C LEU A 225 0.73 5.37 0.57
N PHE A 226 0.97 6.64 0.88
CA PHE A 226 -0.02 7.52 1.45
C PHE A 226 -0.18 8.77 0.60
N SER A 227 -1.43 9.13 0.30
CA SER A 227 -1.77 10.34 -0.43
C SER A 227 -2.99 10.98 0.20
N THR A 228 -3.04 12.30 0.21
CA THR A 228 -4.15 13.07 0.76
C THR A 228 -4.68 14.04 -0.28
N GLU A 229 -5.96 14.38 -0.17
CA GLU A 229 -6.54 15.43 -0.97
C GLU A 229 -6.09 16.82 -0.48
N SER A 230 -5.78 17.72 -1.41
CA SER A 230 -5.40 19.09 -1.09
C SER A 230 -6.56 19.83 -0.42
N ASN A 231 -6.30 20.53 0.69
CA ASN A 231 -7.27 21.29 1.47
C ASN A 231 -8.35 20.48 2.23
N SER A 232 -8.17 19.17 2.35
CA SER A 232 -9.05 18.30 3.15
C SER A 232 -8.30 17.67 4.33
N SER A 233 -9.03 17.36 5.41
CA SER A 233 -8.47 16.59 6.53
C SER A 233 -8.59 15.09 6.25
N ALA A 234 -7.45 14.40 6.16
CA ALA A 234 -7.38 12.95 6.08
C ALA A 234 -7.81 12.32 7.43
N LEU A 235 -8.84 11.47 7.43
CA LEU A 235 -9.42 10.92 8.65
C LEU A 235 -9.67 9.41 8.55
N LEU A 236 -9.27 8.67 9.58
CA LEU A 236 -9.66 7.28 9.77
C LEU A 236 -10.90 7.18 10.66
N GLU A 237 -11.88 6.42 10.20
CA GLU A 237 -13.08 6.08 10.98
C GLU A 237 -13.00 4.63 11.44
N PHE A 238 -13.15 4.39 12.74
CA PHE A 238 -13.14 3.07 13.35
C PHE A 238 -14.55 2.70 13.80
N TRP A 239 -15.00 1.53 13.39
CA TRP A 239 -16.33 1.03 13.67
C TRP A 239 -16.27 -0.32 14.34
N HIS A 240 -17.06 -0.52 15.40
CA HIS A 240 -17.24 -1.85 15.97
C HIS A 240 -18.26 -2.65 15.17
N VAL A 241 -18.01 -3.95 15.02
CA VAL A 241 -18.90 -4.88 14.33
C VAL A 241 -19.32 -6.00 15.28
N ASP A 242 -20.62 -6.09 15.54
CA ASP A 242 -21.19 -7.13 16.40
C ASP A 242 -21.48 -8.44 15.64
N LYS A 243 -21.60 -8.35 14.31
CA LYS A 243 -21.91 -9.50 13.45
C LYS A 243 -20.69 -10.41 13.25
N PRO A 244 -20.88 -11.73 13.08
CA PRO A 244 -19.80 -12.63 12.73
C PRO A 244 -19.20 -12.24 11.37
N SER A 245 -17.89 -12.00 11.36
CA SER A 245 -17.08 -11.76 10.17
C SER A 245 -16.49 -13.06 9.62
N LEU A 246 -16.51 -13.20 8.29
CA LEU A 246 -15.90 -14.29 7.53
C LEU A 246 -15.19 -13.74 6.29
N LEU A 247 -14.33 -14.54 5.65
CA LEU A 247 -13.60 -14.18 4.41
C LEU A 247 -14.51 -13.90 3.19
N ASN A 248 -15.83 -14.09 3.32
CA ASN A 248 -16.83 -13.76 2.30
C ASN A 248 -17.72 -12.58 2.72
N SER A 249 -17.28 -11.77 3.68
CA SER A 249 -18.03 -10.60 4.13
C SER A 249 -18.12 -9.54 3.02
N THR A 250 -19.25 -8.85 2.98
CA THR A 250 -19.51 -7.68 2.13
C THR A 250 -19.79 -6.48 3.01
N TRP A 251 -19.71 -5.27 2.46
CA TRP A 251 -20.06 -4.06 3.21
C TRP A 251 -21.44 -4.16 3.87
N ASN A 252 -22.45 -4.69 3.18
CA ASN A 252 -23.79 -4.86 3.76
C ASN A 252 -23.89 -6.01 4.77
N SER A 253 -23.09 -7.07 4.63
CA SER A 253 -23.18 -8.23 5.53
C SER A 253 -22.63 -7.93 6.92
N VAL A 254 -21.51 -7.20 6.99
CA VAL A 254 -20.85 -6.81 8.25
C VAL A 254 -21.04 -5.34 8.62
N GLY A 255 -21.79 -4.60 7.80
CA GLY A 255 -21.88 -3.14 7.81
C GLY A 255 -21.80 -2.50 9.19
N PRO A 256 -21.02 -1.42 9.31
CA PRO A 256 -20.53 -0.98 10.59
C PRO A 256 -21.67 -0.51 11.50
N SER A 257 -21.71 -1.04 12.73
CA SER A 257 -22.88 -0.92 13.62
C SER A 257 -22.77 0.30 14.54
N LYS A 258 -21.54 0.70 14.88
CA LYS A 258 -21.25 1.80 15.80
C LYS A 258 -19.86 2.39 15.55
N ILE A 259 -19.78 3.69 15.24
CA ILE A 259 -18.51 4.43 15.27
C ILE A 259 -17.97 4.38 16.70
N VAL A 260 -16.73 3.94 16.87
CA VAL A 260 -16.04 3.96 18.16
C VAL A 260 -15.09 5.14 18.28
N SER A 261 -14.52 5.60 17.16
CA SER A 261 -13.69 6.79 17.10
C SER A 261 -13.44 7.24 15.67
N VAL A 262 -13.00 8.50 15.54
CA VAL A 262 -12.46 9.09 14.33
C VAL A 262 -11.15 9.76 14.72
N GLY A 263 -10.10 9.59 13.92
CA GLY A 263 -8.79 10.18 14.19
C GLY A 263 -8.08 10.64 12.92
N PRO A 264 -7.05 11.50 13.06
CA PRO A 264 -6.21 11.89 11.94
C PRO A 264 -5.44 10.68 11.39
N VAL A 265 -4.96 10.79 10.16
CA VAL A 265 -4.08 9.79 9.56
C VAL A 265 -2.98 10.45 8.73
N GLY A 266 -1.81 9.83 8.77
CA GLY A 266 -0.63 10.20 8.02
C GLY A 266 0.62 9.70 8.73
N PRO A 267 1.80 9.86 8.10
CA PRO A 267 3.09 9.59 8.73
C PRO A 267 3.18 10.23 10.12
N GLY A 268 3.64 9.45 11.11
CA GLY A 268 3.80 9.87 12.50
C GLY A 268 2.52 9.84 13.36
N PHE A 269 1.33 9.71 12.77
CA PHE A 269 0.07 9.70 13.53
C PHE A 269 -0.26 8.31 14.11
N SER A 270 0.18 8.07 15.36
CA SER A 270 -0.10 6.86 16.13
C SER A 270 -0.95 7.17 17.38
N TYR A 271 -1.99 6.38 17.67
CA TYR A 271 -2.90 6.62 18.79
C TYR A 271 -3.76 5.40 19.17
N ASN A 272 -4.35 5.47 20.37
CA ASN A 272 -5.41 4.54 20.77
C ASN A 272 -6.75 4.97 20.16
N ALA A 273 -7.29 4.17 19.25
CA ALA A 273 -8.61 4.39 18.67
C ALA A 273 -9.74 4.07 19.66
N LYS A 274 -9.56 3.10 20.56
CA LYS A 274 -10.59 2.73 21.56
C LYS A 274 -9.94 2.02 22.75
N THR A 275 -10.44 2.25 23.95
CA THR A 275 -10.08 1.44 25.13
C THR A 275 -11.32 0.96 25.88
N TRP A 276 -11.36 -0.32 26.27
CA TRP A 276 -12.49 -0.95 26.97
C TRP A 276 -12.00 -2.01 27.96
N GLN A 277 -12.91 -2.62 28.74
CA GLN A 277 -12.54 -3.77 29.58
C GLN A 277 -12.45 -5.04 28.72
N CYS A 278 -11.38 -5.82 28.86
CA CYS A 278 -11.23 -7.07 28.14
C CYS A 278 -12.26 -8.10 28.64
N SER A 279 -13.10 -8.58 27.73
CA SER A 279 -13.87 -9.82 27.89
C SER A 279 -13.01 -11.00 27.47
N ALA A 280 -13.03 -12.09 28.23
CA ALA A 280 -12.25 -13.28 27.91
C ALA A 280 -12.87 -14.02 26.71
N SER A 281 -12.01 -14.47 25.78
CA SER A 281 -12.37 -15.37 24.68
C SER A 281 -13.35 -14.81 23.63
N GLU A 282 -13.41 -13.49 23.47
CA GLU A 282 -14.27 -12.85 22.47
C GLU A 282 -13.46 -12.48 21.21
N LEU A 283 -14.01 -12.80 20.03
CA LEU A 283 -13.52 -12.25 18.78
C LEU A 283 -13.95 -10.78 18.68
N GLN A 284 -12.98 -9.88 18.60
CA GLN A 284 -13.23 -8.45 18.43
C GLN A 284 -13.11 -8.09 16.95
N ARG A 285 -14.05 -7.29 16.44
CA ARG A 285 -14.12 -6.97 15.01
C ARG A 285 -14.27 -5.48 14.81
N PHE A 286 -13.45 -4.96 13.92
CA PHE A 286 -13.44 -3.55 13.59
C PHE A 286 -13.42 -3.35 12.08
N VAL A 287 -14.25 -2.43 11.59
CA VAL A 287 -14.14 -1.89 10.24
C VAL A 287 -13.42 -0.56 10.33
N VAL A 288 -12.41 -0.38 9.50
CA VAL A 288 -11.67 0.87 9.35
C VAL A 288 -11.91 1.41 7.96
N CYS A 289 -12.32 2.67 7.87
CA CYS A 289 -12.57 3.36 6.60
C CYS A 289 -11.73 4.64 6.51
N GLY A 290 -11.34 5.01 5.29
CA GLY A 290 -10.66 6.27 5.01
C GLY A 290 -11.60 7.39 4.60
N ARG A 291 -11.12 8.64 4.73
CA ARG A 291 -11.77 9.87 4.22
C ARG A 291 -10.73 10.88 3.77
N HIS A 292 -10.82 11.32 2.51
CA HIS A 292 -9.94 12.30 1.86
C HIS A 292 -8.45 11.90 1.80
N PHE A 293 -8.19 10.59 1.82
CA PHE A 293 -6.85 10.04 1.63
C PHE A 293 -6.94 8.66 0.96
N ALA A 294 -5.85 8.22 0.36
CA ALA A 294 -5.65 6.84 -0.01
C ALA A 294 -4.36 6.32 0.64
N LEU A 295 -4.48 5.18 1.33
CA LEU A 295 -3.37 4.46 1.96
C LEU A 295 -3.36 3.04 1.43
N LEU A 296 -2.26 2.63 0.80
CA LEU A 296 -1.93 1.23 0.57
C LEU A 296 -0.79 0.86 1.52
N TYR A 297 -1.00 -0.09 2.42
CA TYR A 297 0.04 -0.50 3.36
C TYR A 297 0.00 -1.99 3.69
N TYR A 298 1.11 -2.56 4.15
CA TYR A 298 1.10 -3.91 4.71
C TYR A 298 1.09 -3.82 6.23
N GLN A 299 0.20 -4.56 6.87
CA GLN A 299 0.24 -4.80 8.32
C GLN A 299 1.62 -5.46 8.59
N GLN A 300 2.54 -4.75 9.28
CA GLN A 300 3.87 -5.30 9.68
C GLN A 300 4.36 -4.86 11.08
N LEU A 301 5.32 -5.61 11.65
CA LEU A 301 5.90 -5.39 12.99
C LEU A 301 7.27 -4.71 13.02
N ILE A 302 8.07 -4.76 11.95
CA ILE A 302 9.53 -4.57 12.04
C ILE A 302 10.02 -3.63 10.91
N PRO A 303 10.99 -2.73 11.16
CA PRO A 303 11.47 -2.27 12.48
C PRO A 303 10.46 -1.35 13.18
N ASN A 304 9.59 -0.68 12.42
CA ASN A 304 8.54 0.19 12.93
C ASN A 304 7.16 -0.35 12.52
N PRO A 305 6.29 -0.69 13.50
CA PRO A 305 5.00 -1.26 13.19
C PRO A 305 4.09 -0.26 12.47
N ILE A 306 3.34 -0.75 11.48
CA ILE A 306 2.25 -0.02 10.83
C ILE A 306 0.99 -0.86 10.83
N GLY A 307 -0.14 -0.21 11.10
CA GLY A 307 -1.46 -0.77 11.01
C GLY A 307 -2.22 -0.82 12.33
N LEU A 308 -3.15 -1.77 12.44
CA LEU A 308 -4.09 -1.90 13.54
C LEU A 308 -3.74 -3.07 14.46
N PHE A 309 -3.73 -2.81 15.75
CA PHE A 309 -3.30 -3.75 16.79
C PHE A 309 -4.26 -3.76 17.97
N LEU A 310 -4.30 -4.88 18.69
CA LEU A 310 -4.99 -4.96 19.97
C LEU A 310 -3.95 -5.17 21.08
N ARG A 311 -4.03 -4.40 22.17
CA ARG A 311 -3.10 -4.51 23.29
C ARG A 311 -3.82 -4.57 24.63
N ALA A 312 -3.28 -5.34 25.57
CA ALA A 312 -3.68 -5.26 26.96
C ALA A 312 -2.90 -4.21 27.75
N CYS A 313 -3.61 -3.49 28.61
CA CYS A 313 -3.11 -2.64 29.68
C CYS A 313 -4.03 -2.79 30.91
#